data_AF-A0A382M7L1-F1
#
_entry.id   AF-A0A382M7L1-F1
#
_cell.length_a   1.000
_cell.length_b   1.000
_cell.length_c   1.000
_cell.angle_alpha   90.00
_cell.angle_beta   90.00
_cell.angle_gamma   90.00
#
_symmetry.space_group_name_H-M   'P 1'
#
loop_
_entity.id
_entity.type
_entity.pdbx_description
1 polymer ?
#
loop_
_entity_poly.entity_id
_entity_poly.type
_entity_poly.pdbx_seq_one_letter_code
_entity_poly.pdbx_strand_id
1 'polypeptide(L)'
;MKAMILAAGKGTRVRPLTHVMPKPMIPILGKPVMEYLVEHLARYGFDQIMVNVSHLAQSIEGYFGDGRRWGVEIGYSFEGHLEGGETVAAPVGSAGGIRR
;
A
#
# COMPACT_ATOMS: atom_id res chain seq x y z
N MET A 1 -1.09 -12.69 14.02
CA MET A 1 -2.09 -11.60 14.27
C MET A 1 -2.35 -10.80 13.00
N LYS A 2 -3.53 -10.16 12.89
CA LYS A 2 -3.91 -9.35 11.70
C LYS A 2 -3.56 -7.87 11.86
N ALA A 3 -3.08 -7.24 10.79
CA ALA A 3 -2.83 -5.80 10.70
C ALA A 3 -3.32 -5.23 9.37
N MET A 4 -3.52 -3.90 9.33
CA MET A 4 -3.83 -3.18 8.10
C MET A 4 -2.85 -2.01 7.92
N ILE A 5 -2.27 -1.89 6.73
CA ILE A 5 -1.45 -0.74 6.33
C ILE A 5 -2.28 0.14 5.39
N LEU A 6 -2.31 1.44 5.69
CA LEU A 6 -3.06 2.42 4.91
C LEU A 6 -2.16 3.09 3.87
N ALA A 7 -2.12 2.50 2.69
CA ALA A 7 -1.24 2.85 1.58
C ALA A 7 -1.99 3.45 0.36
N ALA A 8 -3.32 3.55 0.41
CA ALA A 8 -4.11 4.22 -0.62
C ALA A 8 -3.93 5.76 -0.59
N GLY A 9 -4.24 6.42 -1.72
CA GLY A 9 -4.28 7.87 -1.86
C GLY A 9 -3.32 8.43 -2.91
N LYS A 10 -3.63 9.63 -3.41
CA LYS A 10 -2.84 10.29 -4.48
C LYS A 10 -1.52 10.94 -4.01
N GLY A 11 -1.26 11.00 -2.71
CA GLY A 11 -0.01 11.58 -2.19
C GLY A 11 0.26 13.03 -2.63
N THR A 12 -0.78 13.86 -2.77
CA THR A 12 -0.72 15.18 -3.44
C THR A 12 0.27 16.17 -2.83
N ARG A 13 0.53 16.08 -1.52
CA ARG A 13 1.48 16.93 -0.79
C ARG A 13 2.95 16.65 -1.12
N VAL A 14 3.25 15.51 -1.74
CA VAL A 14 4.62 15.08 -2.10
C VAL A 14 4.81 15.12 -3.63
N ARG A 15 3.98 15.89 -4.32
CA ARG A 15 4.16 16.12 -5.77
C ARG A 15 5.41 16.98 -6.02
N PRO A 16 6.09 16.81 -7.17
CA PRO A 16 5.69 15.98 -8.31
C PRO A 16 6.05 14.49 -8.21
N LEU A 17 6.82 14.08 -7.19
CA LEU A 17 7.32 12.70 -7.06
C LEU A 17 6.19 11.65 -7.12
N THR A 18 5.05 11.96 -6.50
CA THR A 18 3.89 11.06 -6.45
C THR A 18 3.11 10.93 -7.75
N HIS A 19 3.54 11.58 -8.83
CA HIS A 19 2.99 11.31 -10.17
C HIS A 19 3.46 9.95 -10.71
N VAL A 20 4.68 9.52 -10.37
CA VAL A 20 5.30 8.30 -10.92
C VAL A 20 5.60 7.24 -9.85
N MET A 21 5.46 7.58 -8.57
CA MET A 21 5.77 6.68 -7.46
C MET A 21 4.73 6.81 -6.33
N PRO A 22 4.08 5.73 -5.87
CA PRO A 22 3.23 5.80 -4.69
C PRO A 22 4.00 6.36 -3.48
N LYS A 23 3.37 7.18 -2.65
CA LYS A 23 4.00 7.67 -1.41
C LYS A 23 4.58 6.53 -0.54
N PRO A 24 3.90 5.39 -0.35
CA PRO A 24 4.45 4.24 0.41
C PRO A 24 5.74 3.66 -0.18
N MET A 25 5.97 3.86 -1.48
CA MET A 25 7.12 3.36 -2.24
C MET A 25 8.32 4.32 -2.24
N ILE A 26 8.17 5.55 -1.72
CA ILE A 26 9.28 6.50 -1.64
C ILE A 26 10.42 5.88 -0.82
N PRO A 27 11.64 5.78 -1.37
CA PRO A 27 12.74 5.14 -0.67
C PRO A 27 13.29 6.04 0.43
N ILE A 28 13.55 5.45 1.58
CA ILE A 28 14.34 6.03 2.66
C ILE A 28 15.46 5.03 2.96
N LEU A 29 16.71 5.48 2.95
CA LEU A 29 17.90 4.64 3.18
C LEU A 29 17.91 3.33 2.36
N GLY A 30 17.47 3.41 1.10
CA GLY A 30 17.57 2.31 0.13
C GLY A 30 16.35 1.38 0.04
N LYS A 31 15.29 1.57 0.84
CA LYS A 31 14.05 0.78 0.73
C LYS A 31 12.78 1.60 0.92
N PRO A 32 11.62 1.15 0.38
CA PRO A 32 10.34 1.83 0.56
C PRO A 32 9.99 2.13 2.02
N VAL A 33 9.38 3.30 2.28
CA VAL A 33 8.85 3.62 3.63
C VAL A 33 7.92 2.52 4.15
N MET A 34 7.08 1.92 3.29
CA MET A 34 6.16 0.87 3.70
C MET A 34 6.87 -0.42 4.14
N GLU A 35 8.08 -0.70 3.64
CA GLU A 35 8.81 -1.90 4.02
C GLU A 35 9.20 -1.88 5.50
N TYR A 36 9.55 -0.72 6.03
CA TYR A 36 9.78 -0.56 7.46
C TYR A 36 8.53 -0.94 8.29
N LEU A 37 7.32 -0.65 7.80
CA LEU A 37 6.08 -1.03 8.48
C LEU A 37 5.89 -2.55 8.46
N VAL A 38 6.12 -3.19 7.30
CA VAL A 38 6.01 -4.65 7.15
C VAL A 38 6.99 -5.37 8.07
N GLU A 39 8.26 -4.97 8.07
CA GLU A 39 9.28 -5.55 8.96
C GLU A 39 8.96 -5.36 10.43
N HIS A 40 8.44 -4.18 10.80
CA HIS A 40 8.06 -3.89 12.17
C HIS A 40 6.90 -4.78 12.61
N LEU A 41 5.84 -4.87 11.80
CA LEU A 41 4.70 -5.74 12.07
C LEU A 41 5.12 -7.21 12.20
N ALA A 42 5.93 -7.71 11.26
CA ALA A 42 6.44 -9.08 11.29
C ALA A 42 7.22 -9.36 12.59
N ARG A 43 8.10 -8.44 13.01
CA ARG A 43 8.88 -8.55 14.26
C ARG A 43 8.02 -8.68 15.51
N TYR A 44 6.81 -8.10 15.51
CA TYR A 44 5.88 -8.14 16.64
C TYR A 44 4.77 -9.20 16.48
N GLY A 45 4.93 -10.17 15.56
CA GLY A 45 4.02 -11.31 15.43
C GLY A 45 2.72 -11.02 14.66
N PHE A 46 2.68 -9.94 13.90
CA PHE A 46 1.64 -9.73 12.89
C PHE A 46 2.05 -10.46 11.60
N ASP A 47 1.36 -11.54 11.30
CA ASP A 47 1.66 -12.49 10.24
C ASP A 47 0.68 -12.37 9.06
N GLN A 48 -0.42 -11.64 9.22
CA GLN A 48 -1.42 -11.39 8.18
C GLN A 48 -1.62 -9.88 8.02
N ILE A 49 -1.19 -9.33 6.89
CA ILE A 49 -1.19 -7.89 6.63
C ILE A 49 -2.07 -7.57 5.42
N MET A 50 -3.09 -6.75 5.62
CA MET A 50 -3.89 -6.20 4.53
C MET A 50 -3.38 -4.80 4.16
N VAL A 51 -3.15 -4.54 2.87
CA VAL A 51 -2.72 -3.23 2.37
C VAL A 51 -3.81 -2.66 1.49
N ASN A 52 -4.38 -1.51 1.84
CA ASN A 52 -5.25 -0.83 0.86
C ASN A 52 -4.39 -0.09 -0.18
N VAL A 53 -4.78 -0.20 -1.44
CA VAL A 53 -4.03 0.37 -2.58
C VAL A 53 -4.98 1.12 -3.51
N SER A 54 -4.47 2.08 -4.28
CA SER A 54 -5.26 2.75 -5.33
C SER A 54 -4.37 3.29 -6.45
N HIS A 55 -3.98 4.56 -6.39
CA HIS A 55 -3.09 5.19 -7.37
C HIS A 55 -1.77 4.43 -7.44
N LEU A 56 -1.41 3.94 -8.64
CA LEU A 56 -0.19 3.15 -8.89
C LEU A 56 -0.10 1.86 -8.03
N ALA A 57 -1.24 1.21 -7.75
CA ALA A 57 -1.32 -0.01 -6.94
C ALA A 57 -0.34 -1.12 -7.37
N GLN A 58 -0.19 -1.34 -8.68
CA GLN A 58 0.70 -2.35 -9.25
C GLN A 58 2.16 -2.19 -8.79
N SER A 59 2.62 -0.96 -8.52
CA SER A 59 3.98 -0.72 -8.01
C SER A 59 4.16 -1.26 -6.59
N ILE A 60 3.10 -1.19 -5.76
CA ILE A 60 3.11 -1.74 -4.41
C ILE A 60 3.01 -3.26 -4.49
N GLU A 61 2.02 -3.78 -5.21
CA GLU A 61 1.78 -5.22 -5.37
C GLU A 61 3.00 -5.94 -5.95
N GLY A 62 3.63 -5.36 -6.98
CA GLY A 62 4.83 -5.94 -7.60
C GLY A 62 6.06 -5.97 -6.69
N TYR A 63 6.21 -5.00 -5.77
CA TYR A 63 7.35 -4.96 -4.85
C TYR A 63 7.17 -5.88 -3.64
N PHE A 64 5.96 -5.91 -3.08
CA PHE A 64 5.65 -6.62 -1.84
C PHE A 64 5.16 -8.05 -2.08
N GLY A 65 4.61 -8.35 -3.26
CA GLY A 65 4.11 -9.68 -3.60
C GLY A 65 3.13 -10.19 -2.54
N ASP A 66 3.28 -11.45 -2.14
CA ASP A 66 2.48 -12.06 -1.08
C ASP A 66 3.11 -11.96 0.32
N GLY A 67 4.19 -11.19 0.48
CA GLY A 67 4.82 -10.98 1.78
C GLY A 67 5.81 -12.05 2.24
N ARG A 68 5.98 -13.16 1.49
CA ARG A 68 6.87 -14.28 1.90
C ARG A 68 8.31 -13.85 2.17
N ARG A 69 8.82 -12.80 1.51
CA ARG A 69 10.15 -12.22 1.75
C ARG A 69 10.36 -11.79 3.21
N TRP A 70 9.30 -11.42 3.92
CA TRP A 70 9.35 -10.98 5.32
C TRP A 70 8.72 -11.98 6.30
N GLY A 71 8.36 -13.18 5.84
CA GLY A 71 7.74 -14.21 6.69
C GLY A 71 6.30 -13.90 7.11
N VAL A 72 5.57 -13.11 6.30
CA VAL A 72 4.16 -12.76 6.53
C VAL A 72 3.33 -13.04 5.28
N GLU A 73 2.01 -13.03 5.42
CA GLU A 73 1.04 -13.05 4.33
C GLU A 73 0.54 -11.62 4.06
N ILE A 74 0.69 -11.13 2.84
CA ILE A 74 0.18 -9.82 2.41
C ILE A 74 -0.98 -10.00 1.44
N GLY A 75 -2.12 -9.38 1.75
CA GLY A 75 -3.26 -9.20 0.84
C GLY A 75 -3.44 -7.73 0.47
N TYR A 76 -4.16 -7.49 -0.64
CA TYR A 76 -4.41 -6.14 -1.16
C TYR A 76 -5.89 -5.86 -1.29
N SER A 77 -6.30 -4.65 -0.89
CA SER A 77 -7.66 -4.13 -1.05
C SER A 77 -7.62 -2.89 -1.94
N PHE A 78 -8.14 -2.99 -3.16
CA PHE A 78 -8.14 -1.88 -4.11
C PHE A 78 -9.27 -0.89 -3.82
N GLU A 79 -8.92 0.39 -3.62
CA GLU A 79 -9.87 1.50 -3.50
C GLU A 79 -10.11 2.13 -4.88
N GLY A 80 -11.14 1.64 -5.56
CA GLY A 80 -11.56 2.14 -6.88
C GLY A 80 -12.80 1.41 -7.38
N HIS A 81 -13.07 1.55 -8.68
CA HIS A 81 -14.15 0.85 -9.36
C HIS A 81 -13.69 0.39 -10.75
N LEU A 82 -14.45 -0.53 -11.33
CA LEU A 82 -14.26 -0.94 -12.73
C LEU A 82 -15.11 -0.03 -13.62
N GLU A 83 -14.50 0.55 -14.63
CA GLU A 83 -15.17 1.30 -15.68
C GLU A 83 -14.63 0.83 -17.04
N GLY A 84 -15.50 0.33 -17.91
CA GLY A 84 -15.09 -0.16 -19.23
C GLY A 84 -14.11 -1.34 -19.23
N GLY A 85 -13.99 -2.07 -18.12
CA GLY A 85 -13.01 -3.16 -17.95
C GLY A 85 -11.64 -2.70 -17.41
N GLU A 86 -11.46 -1.41 -17.18
CA GLU A 86 -10.25 -0.85 -16.56
C GLU A 86 -10.49 -0.48 -15.10
N THR A 87 -9.45 -0.60 -14.26
CA THR A 87 -9.51 -0.19 -12.86
C THR A 87 -9.30 1.31 -12.73
N VAL A 88 -10.34 2.02 -12.31
CA VAL A 88 -10.31 3.46 -12.03
C VAL A 88 -10.10 3.68 -10.55
N ALA A 89 -8.96 4.27 -10.18
CA ALA A 89 -8.63 4.59 -8.80
C ALA A 89 -9.55 5.70 -8.26
N ALA A 90 -10.24 5.44 -7.15
CA ALA A 90 -11.13 6.40 -6.49
C ALA A 90 -10.72 6.65 -5.02
N PRO A 91 -9.49 7.14 -4.77
CA PRO A 91 -9.00 7.36 -3.41
C PRO A 91 -9.79 8.48 -2.70
N VAL A 92 -10.29 8.18 -1.50
CA VAL A 92 -11.11 9.11 -0.70
C VAL A 92 -10.25 10.01 0.21
N GLY A 93 -8.93 9.83 0.18
CA GLY A 93 -7.98 10.53 1.04
C GLY A 93 -7.03 9.55 1.74
N SER A 94 -6.06 10.05 2.49
CA SER A 94 -5.21 9.18 3.32
C SER A 94 -6.09 8.51 4.38
N ALA A 95 -6.14 7.17 4.40
CA ALA A 95 -6.98 6.37 5.29
C ALA A 95 -8.51 6.56 5.10
N GLY A 96 -8.96 7.23 4.02
CA GLY A 96 -10.37 7.59 3.83
C GLY A 96 -11.33 6.42 3.63
N GLY A 97 -10.83 5.23 3.26
CA GLY A 97 -11.63 4.01 3.11
C GLY A 97 -12.02 3.32 4.42
N ILE A 98 -11.47 3.71 5.57
CA ILE A 98 -11.88 3.15 6.87
C ILE A 98 -13.09 3.92 7.41
N ARG A 99 -14.18 3.21 7.67
CA ARG A 99 -15.32 3.70 8.46
C ARG A 99 -15.44 2.93 9.78
N ARG A 100 -15.85 3.61 10.85
CA ARG A 100 -16.17 3.00 12.15
C ARG A 100 -17.55 2.36 12.13
#